data_AF-A0A381WL39-F1
#
_entry.id   AF-A0A381WL39-F1
#
_cell.length_a   1.000
_cell.length_b   1.000
_cell.length_c   1.000
_cell.angle_alpha   90.00
_cell.angle_beta   90.00
_cell.angle_gamma   90.00
#
_symmetry.space_group_name_H-M   'P 1'
#
loop_
_entity.id
_entity.type
_entity.pdbx_description
1 polymer ?
#
loop_
_entity_poly.entity_id
_entity_poly.type
_entity_poly.pdbx_seq_one_letter_code
_entity_poly.pdbx_strand_id
1 'polypeptide(L)'
;WRTLRNVGDRRKTGWATPFIWENQLRTEIVTVGPGAVISYTLDGEELWRMHGMATVTIQSPFAWGGRLFVTSGSSGGEDKPIASILPGASGDITLKGPADKNEFIVWFNRVAGGTYLPTPIIYDNALYVLTEKGIFARYDVETGERVYRSRVAPGAAAFTTTPWAYNGKIFAMGEEGDTFVIEAGREYQLSHVNDLEEWTLASPAIVGDRLLLRTQTRLYSIRSQD
;
A
#
# COMPACT_ATOMS: atom_id res chain seq x y z
N TRP A 1 -7.60 6.26 -25.79
CA TRP A 1 -6.43 5.55 -26.35
C TRP A 1 -6.28 4.20 -25.63
N ARG A 2 -5.48 3.26 -26.18
CA ARG A 2 -5.14 1.97 -25.53
C ARG A 2 -3.65 1.73 -25.73
N THR A 3 -2.91 1.58 -24.63
CA THR A 3 -1.49 1.21 -24.68
C THR A 3 -1.32 -0.23 -24.22
N LEU A 4 -0.57 -1.02 -24.99
CA LEU A 4 -0.20 -2.38 -24.59
C LEU A 4 0.93 -2.33 -23.56
N ARG A 5 0.70 -2.98 -22.41
CA ARG A 5 1.70 -3.09 -21.35
C ARG A 5 2.53 -4.34 -21.56
N ASN A 6 3.77 -4.19 -22.02
CA ASN A 6 4.67 -5.32 -22.18
C ASN A 6 5.39 -5.63 -20.86
N VAL A 7 4.83 -6.59 -20.12
CA VAL A 7 5.33 -7.12 -18.84
C VAL A 7 5.88 -8.55 -18.96
N GLY A 8 6.21 -8.99 -20.18
CA GLY A 8 6.71 -10.35 -20.46
C GLY A 8 5.61 -11.42 -20.50
N ASP A 9 6.03 -12.70 -20.56
CA ASP A 9 5.17 -13.82 -20.97
C ASP A 9 4.59 -14.67 -19.83
N ARG A 10 4.99 -14.46 -18.58
CA ARG A 10 4.58 -15.33 -17.46
C ARG A 10 3.14 -15.08 -16.97
N ARG A 11 2.80 -13.83 -16.66
CA ARG A 11 1.46 -13.43 -16.16
C ARG A 11 1.14 -12.04 -16.66
N LYS A 12 -0.04 -11.88 -17.26
CA LYS A 12 -0.51 -10.61 -17.85
C LYS A 12 -1.70 -10.01 -17.09
N THR A 13 -2.02 -10.56 -15.91
CA THR A 13 -3.12 -10.11 -15.03
C THR A 13 -2.57 -9.36 -13.82
N GLY A 14 -3.09 -8.16 -13.57
CA GLY A 14 -2.87 -7.38 -12.36
C GLY A 14 -4.19 -6.78 -11.89
N TRP A 15 -4.31 -6.55 -10.58
CA TRP A 15 -5.54 -6.06 -9.94
C TRP A 15 -5.38 -4.67 -9.32
N ALA A 16 -4.16 -4.13 -9.32
CA ALA A 16 -3.88 -2.78 -8.88
C ALA A 16 -4.63 -1.75 -9.73
N THR A 17 -5.34 -0.84 -9.07
CA THR A 17 -5.94 0.33 -9.72
C THR A 17 -4.82 1.28 -10.18
N PRO A 18 -4.84 1.76 -11.44
CA PRO A 18 -3.91 2.80 -11.88
C PRO A 18 -4.00 4.04 -11.00
N PHE A 19 -2.86 4.66 -10.74
CA PHE A 19 -2.77 5.85 -9.90
C PHE A 19 -2.34 7.06 -10.75
N ILE A 20 -3.07 8.17 -10.63
CA ILE A 20 -2.68 9.43 -11.25
C ILE A 20 -1.74 10.14 -10.28
N TRP A 21 -0.45 10.16 -10.64
CA TRP A 21 0.58 10.81 -9.86
C TRP A 21 0.86 12.20 -10.41
N GLU A 22 0.24 13.20 -9.79
CA GLU A 22 0.59 14.61 -9.98
C GLU A 22 1.82 14.92 -9.13
N ASN A 23 2.95 15.15 -9.79
CA ASN A 23 4.21 15.52 -9.14
C ASN A 23 4.69 16.90 -9.60
N GLN A 24 5.79 17.38 -9.01
CA GLN A 24 6.30 18.74 -9.29
C GLN A 24 6.77 18.96 -10.74
N LEU A 25 6.98 17.89 -11.52
CA LEU A 25 7.50 17.96 -12.88
C LEU A 25 6.42 17.71 -13.93
N ARG A 26 5.49 16.77 -13.67
CA ARG A 26 4.41 16.38 -14.61
C ARG A 26 3.35 15.50 -13.92
N THR A 27 2.28 15.22 -14.65
CA THR A 27 1.27 14.21 -14.29
C THR A 27 1.57 12.89 -14.98
N GLU A 28 1.55 11.80 -14.22
CA GLU A 28 1.86 10.45 -14.71
C GLU A 28 0.74 9.46 -14.37
N ILE A 29 0.43 8.53 -15.28
CA ILE A 29 -0.42 7.38 -14.99
C ILE A 29 0.50 6.22 -14.59
N VAL A 30 0.51 5.89 -13.30
CA VAL A 30 1.31 4.79 -12.76
C VAL A 30 0.49 3.52 -12.71
N THR A 31 1.04 2.45 -13.29
CA THR A 31 0.42 1.12 -13.24
C THR A 31 1.39 0.10 -12.64
N VAL A 32 0.84 -0.81 -11.83
CA VAL A 32 1.60 -1.92 -11.24
C VAL A 32 1.09 -3.23 -11.83
N GLY A 33 1.94 -3.86 -12.63
CA GLY A 33 1.67 -5.16 -13.24
C GLY A 33 2.57 -6.26 -12.66
N PRO A 34 2.36 -7.52 -13.06
CA PRO A 34 3.21 -8.62 -12.64
C PRO A 34 4.68 -8.33 -12.91
N GLY A 35 5.49 -8.25 -11.85
CA GLY A 35 6.93 -8.06 -11.97
C GLY A 35 7.41 -6.64 -12.27
N ALA A 36 6.50 -5.70 -12.59
CA ALA A 36 6.90 -4.36 -13.05
C ALA A 36 5.94 -3.24 -12.64
N VAL A 37 6.52 -2.06 -12.43
CA VAL A 37 5.82 -0.78 -12.40
C VAL A 37 6.12 -0.05 -13.70
N ILE A 38 5.09 0.50 -14.33
CA ILE A 38 5.24 1.27 -15.57
C ILE A 38 4.44 2.56 -15.45
N SER A 39 5.09 3.67 -15.81
CA SER A 39 4.49 5.00 -15.85
C SER A 39 4.24 5.46 -17.27
N TYR A 40 3.15 6.18 -17.47
CA TYR A 40 2.72 6.71 -18.75
C TYR A 40 2.37 8.20 -18.67
N THR A 41 2.45 8.89 -19.81
CA THR A 41 1.77 10.17 -20.01
C THR A 41 0.25 9.99 -19.99
N LEU A 42 -0.49 11.09 -19.93
CA LEU A 42 -1.96 11.06 -20.03
C LEU A 42 -2.47 10.57 -21.39
N ASP A 43 -1.63 10.63 -22.42
CA ASP A 43 -1.91 10.11 -23.77
C ASP A 43 -1.49 8.64 -23.95
N GLY A 44 -0.85 8.04 -22.94
CA GLY A 44 -0.49 6.64 -22.90
C GLY A 44 0.90 6.30 -23.43
N GLU A 45 1.78 7.29 -23.59
CA GLU A 45 3.18 7.06 -23.94
C GLU A 45 3.97 6.63 -22.70
N GLU A 46 4.80 5.59 -22.83
CA GLU A 46 5.60 5.11 -21.69
C GLU A 46 6.69 6.11 -21.33
N LEU A 47 6.76 6.48 -20.05
CA LEU A 47 7.76 7.39 -19.50
C LEU A 47 8.93 6.63 -18.92
N TRP A 48 8.64 5.67 -18.04
CA TRP A 48 9.64 4.84 -17.37
C TRP A 48 9.04 3.51 -16.92
N ARG A 49 9.93 2.55 -16.65
CA ARG A 49 9.59 1.26 -16.05
C ARG A 49 10.58 0.83 -14.99
N MET A 50 10.11 0.03 -14.03
CA MET A 50 10.92 -0.58 -12.98
C MET A 50 10.49 -2.04 -12.79
N HIS A 51 11.42 -2.99 -12.91
CA HIS A 51 11.17 -4.39 -12.55
C HIS A 51 11.52 -4.67 -11.08
N GLY A 52 11.22 -5.90 -10.64
CA GLY A 52 11.55 -6.39 -9.30
C GLY A 52 10.34 -6.42 -8.35
N MET A 53 9.14 -6.14 -8.86
CA MET A 53 7.89 -6.38 -8.12
C MET A 53 7.57 -7.88 -8.06
N ALA A 54 6.71 -8.26 -7.12
CA ALA A 54 6.11 -9.59 -7.10
C ALA A 54 5.20 -9.80 -8.32
N THR A 55 4.91 -11.07 -8.63
CA THR A 55 4.02 -11.43 -9.76
C THR A 55 2.55 -11.15 -9.48
N VAL A 56 2.17 -11.00 -8.22
CA VAL A 56 0.82 -10.60 -7.80
C VAL A 56 0.86 -9.17 -7.32
N THR A 57 0.06 -8.33 -7.97
CA THR A 57 0.00 -6.89 -7.70
C THR A 57 -1.47 -6.49 -7.56
N ILE A 58 -1.85 -6.20 -6.32
CA ILE A 58 -3.24 -5.86 -5.94
C ILE A 58 -3.30 -4.45 -5.37
N GLN A 59 -2.26 -4.04 -4.66
CA GLN A 59 -2.20 -2.75 -3.98
C GLN A 59 -2.11 -1.60 -4.98
N SER A 60 -2.74 -0.49 -4.62
CA SER A 60 -2.66 0.72 -5.42
C SER A 60 -1.39 1.50 -5.09
N PRO A 61 -0.71 2.10 -6.07
CA PRO A 61 0.29 3.13 -5.79
C PRO A 61 -0.32 4.31 -5.04
N PHE A 62 0.51 5.02 -4.30
CA PHE A 62 0.13 6.24 -3.61
C PHE A 62 1.31 7.20 -3.54
N ALA A 63 1.05 8.47 -3.26
CA ALA A 63 2.08 9.50 -3.17
C ALA A 63 2.09 10.17 -1.80
N TRP A 64 3.28 10.55 -1.34
CA TRP A 64 3.48 11.33 -0.13
C TRP A 64 4.80 12.10 -0.22
N GLY A 65 4.82 13.37 0.21
CA GLY A 65 6.03 14.21 0.13
C GLY A 65 6.58 14.38 -1.29
N GLY A 66 5.71 14.35 -2.32
CA GLY A 66 6.11 14.40 -3.73
C GLY A 66 6.74 13.12 -4.28
N ARG A 67 6.91 12.09 -3.44
CA ARG A 67 7.43 10.77 -3.81
C ARG A 67 6.30 9.81 -4.12
N LEU A 68 6.54 8.89 -5.05
CA LEU A 68 5.67 7.76 -5.36
C LEU A 68 6.06 6.55 -4.51
N PHE A 69 5.08 5.84 -3.99
CA PHE A 69 5.26 4.58 -3.27
C PHE A 69 4.52 3.47 -3.99
N VAL A 70 5.21 2.35 -4.16
CA VAL A 70 4.70 1.15 -4.82
C VAL A 70 5.03 -0.06 -3.97
N THR A 71 4.10 -1.01 -3.92
CA THR A 71 4.26 -2.27 -3.18
C THR A 71 3.68 -3.40 -4.00
N SER A 72 4.16 -4.61 -3.74
CA SER A 72 3.57 -5.84 -4.24
C SER A 72 3.86 -7.00 -3.30
N GLY A 73 3.08 -8.06 -3.42
CA GLY A 73 3.29 -9.25 -2.61
C GLY A 73 2.31 -10.35 -2.98
N SER A 74 2.75 -11.59 -2.87
CA SER A 74 1.90 -12.76 -3.02
C SER A 74 1.78 -13.52 -1.70
N SER A 75 0.63 -14.16 -1.50
CA SER A 75 0.48 -15.15 -0.43
C SER A 75 1.47 -16.29 -0.65
N GLY A 76 2.47 -16.38 0.23
CA GLY A 76 3.51 -17.43 0.19
C GLY A 76 4.76 -17.10 -0.64
N GLY A 77 4.81 -15.94 -1.31
CA GLY A 77 6.05 -15.47 -1.96
C GLY A 77 7.06 -14.93 -0.94
N GLU A 78 8.34 -15.13 -1.22
CA GLU A 78 9.45 -14.62 -0.41
C GLU A 78 9.69 -13.12 -0.66
N ASP A 79 9.59 -12.69 -1.92
CA ASP A 79 9.73 -11.29 -2.31
C ASP A 79 8.43 -10.52 -2.05
N LYS A 80 8.52 -9.51 -1.20
CA LYS A 80 7.43 -8.65 -0.78
C LYS A 80 7.89 -7.19 -0.79
N PRO A 81 8.22 -6.66 -1.99
CA PRO A 81 8.95 -5.41 -2.10
C PRO A 81 8.05 -4.20 -1.88
N ILE A 82 8.65 -3.16 -1.30
CA ILE A 82 8.13 -1.80 -1.31
C ILE A 82 9.25 -0.90 -1.85
N ALA A 83 8.89 0.08 -2.67
CA ALA A 83 9.83 1.06 -3.20
C ALA A 83 9.30 2.49 -3.05
N SER A 84 10.22 3.44 -2.93
CA SER A 84 9.95 4.86 -2.96
C SER A 84 10.70 5.52 -4.12
N ILE A 85 9.99 6.28 -4.94
CA ILE A 85 10.44 6.75 -6.26
C ILE A 85 10.28 8.28 -6.36
N LEU A 86 11.32 8.95 -6.86
CA LEU A 86 11.35 10.38 -7.16
C LEU A 86 10.73 10.69 -8.52
N PRO A 87 10.15 11.90 -8.70
CA PRO A 87 9.64 12.33 -9.99
C PRO A 87 10.76 12.50 -11.03
N GLY A 88 10.40 12.49 -12.31
CA GLY A 88 11.31 12.83 -13.41
C GLY A 88 12.06 11.64 -14.02
N ALA A 89 11.79 10.42 -13.56
CA ALA A 89 12.35 9.21 -14.16
C ALA A 89 12.06 9.09 -15.67
N SER A 90 12.99 8.48 -16.40
CA SER A 90 12.84 8.20 -17.83
C SER A 90 13.53 6.88 -18.18
N GLY A 91 12.90 6.06 -19.04
CA GLY A 91 13.44 4.78 -19.48
C GLY A 91 13.38 3.66 -18.42
N ASP A 92 14.31 2.71 -18.49
CA ASP A 92 14.36 1.60 -17.52
C ASP A 92 15.17 2.01 -16.28
N ILE A 93 14.48 2.16 -15.14
CA ILE A 93 15.06 2.52 -13.84
C ILE A 93 15.28 1.32 -12.93
N THR A 94 15.20 0.09 -13.45
CA THR A 94 15.37 -1.15 -12.68
C THR A 94 16.72 -1.18 -11.93
N LEU A 95 16.68 -1.54 -10.64
CA LEU A 95 17.88 -1.74 -9.84
C LEU A 95 18.68 -2.94 -10.33
N LYS A 96 20.02 -2.81 -10.31
CA LYS A 96 20.95 -3.87 -10.75
C LYS A 96 21.54 -4.60 -9.54
N GLY A 97 21.56 -5.93 -9.61
CA GLY A 97 22.18 -6.77 -8.57
C GLY A 97 21.60 -6.50 -7.16
N PRO A 98 22.45 -6.35 -6.13
CA PRO A 98 21.98 -6.16 -4.75
C PRO A 98 21.60 -4.71 -4.42
N ALA A 99 21.66 -3.78 -5.38
CA ALA A 99 21.33 -2.38 -5.12
C ALA A 99 19.89 -2.23 -4.62
N ASP A 100 19.71 -1.28 -3.71
CA ASP A 100 18.44 -0.87 -3.10
C ASP A 100 18.05 0.57 -3.48
N LYS A 101 18.91 1.29 -4.21
CA LYS A 101 18.65 2.66 -4.66
C LYS A 101 19.39 3.01 -5.96
N ASN A 102 18.91 4.03 -6.65
CA ASN A 102 19.58 4.68 -7.77
C ASN A 102 19.15 6.17 -7.83
N GLU A 103 19.36 6.85 -8.96
CA GLU A 103 19.00 8.25 -9.16
C GLU A 103 17.51 8.56 -8.87
N PHE A 104 16.61 7.64 -9.21
CA PHE A 104 15.16 7.84 -9.09
C PHE A 104 14.53 7.01 -7.97
N ILE A 105 15.16 5.91 -7.55
CA ILE A 105 14.67 5.05 -6.48
C ILE A 105 15.42 5.42 -5.21
N VAL A 106 14.74 6.05 -4.26
CA VAL A 106 15.34 6.50 -2.99
C VAL A 106 15.70 5.30 -2.12
N TRP A 107 14.79 4.33 -2.08
CA TRP A 107 15.00 3.04 -1.44
C TRP A 107 14.06 1.98 -2.04
N PHE A 108 14.51 0.73 -1.94
CA PHE A 108 13.81 -0.46 -2.39
C PHE A 108 14.06 -1.56 -1.38
N ASN A 109 13.04 -1.89 -0.60
CA ASN A 109 13.12 -2.92 0.41
C ASN A 109 12.41 -4.18 -0.10
N ARG A 110 13.19 -5.19 -0.52
CA ARG A 110 12.74 -6.48 -1.08
C ARG A 110 11.82 -7.28 -0.15
N VAL A 111 11.97 -7.08 1.15
CA VAL A 111 11.34 -7.89 2.20
C VAL A 111 10.62 -7.03 3.25
N ALA A 112 10.15 -5.84 2.85
CA ALA A 112 9.36 -4.94 3.71
C ALA A 112 7.98 -5.50 4.08
N GLY A 113 7.67 -6.74 3.68
CA GLY A 113 6.37 -7.34 3.96
C GLY A 113 5.27 -6.71 3.12
N GLY A 114 5.61 -6.24 1.91
CA GLY A 114 4.65 -6.01 0.83
C GLY A 114 3.55 -7.07 0.84
N THR A 115 2.33 -6.57 0.81
CA THR A 115 1.16 -7.32 1.29
C THR A 115 0.56 -8.18 0.16
N TYR A 116 -0.36 -9.09 0.46
CA TYR A 116 -1.18 -9.64 -0.62
C TYR A 116 -2.35 -8.70 -0.96
N LEU A 117 -3.03 -8.13 0.04
CA LEU A 117 -4.26 -7.34 -0.15
C LEU A 117 -4.16 -5.90 0.35
N PRO A 118 -3.87 -5.63 1.65
CA PRO A 118 -4.01 -4.25 2.17
C PRO A 118 -2.98 -3.31 1.55
N THR A 119 -3.41 -2.14 1.07
CA THR A 119 -2.44 -1.12 0.66
C THR A 119 -1.82 -0.50 1.92
N PRO A 120 -0.49 -0.31 2.01
CA PRO A 120 0.14 0.41 3.11
C PRO A 120 -0.37 1.85 3.24
N ILE A 121 -0.18 2.44 4.41
CA ILE A 121 -0.52 3.85 4.66
C ILE A 121 0.70 4.60 5.16
N ILE A 122 0.90 5.84 4.69
CA ILE A 122 1.81 6.78 5.34
C ILE A 122 1.00 7.68 6.27
N TYR A 123 1.41 7.74 7.53
CA TYR A 123 0.82 8.62 8.52
C TYR A 123 1.92 9.10 9.47
N ASP A 124 1.88 10.38 9.86
CA ASP A 124 2.86 10.99 10.77
C ASP A 124 4.32 10.65 10.41
N ASN A 125 4.69 10.92 9.15
CA ASN A 125 6.03 10.69 8.60
C ASN A 125 6.56 9.25 8.75
N ALA A 126 5.66 8.26 8.72
CA ALA A 126 6.01 6.85 8.82
C ALA A 126 5.14 6.00 7.90
N LEU A 127 5.74 4.96 7.34
CA LEU A 127 5.04 3.97 6.52
C LEU A 127 4.58 2.81 7.41
N TYR A 128 3.29 2.53 7.41
CA TYR A 128 2.70 1.41 8.13
C TYR A 128 2.20 0.35 7.15
N VAL A 129 2.62 -0.88 7.39
CA VAL A 129 2.35 -2.04 6.53
C VAL A 129 1.57 -3.06 7.35
N LEU A 130 0.38 -3.40 6.87
CA LEU A 130 -0.48 -4.45 7.42
C LEU A 130 -0.54 -5.61 6.43
N THR A 131 -0.09 -6.79 6.83
CA THR A 131 -0.26 -7.99 6.00
C THR A 131 -1.63 -8.62 6.22
N GLU A 132 -2.08 -9.40 5.23
CA GLU A 132 -3.30 -10.20 5.28
C GLU A 132 -3.33 -11.21 6.45
N LYS A 133 -2.18 -11.49 7.06
CA LYS A 133 -2.00 -12.41 8.19
C LYS A 133 -1.94 -11.71 9.55
N GLY A 134 -2.27 -10.42 9.61
CA GLY A 134 -2.27 -9.64 10.85
C GLY A 134 -0.88 -9.29 11.37
N ILE A 135 0.12 -9.19 10.48
CA ILE A 135 1.41 -8.62 10.86
C ILE A 135 1.38 -7.13 10.56
N PHE A 136 1.65 -6.32 11.57
CA PHE A 136 1.73 -4.88 11.49
C PHE A 136 3.18 -4.44 11.67
N ALA A 137 3.68 -3.62 10.77
CA ALA A 137 5.04 -3.11 10.82
C ALA A 137 5.08 -1.63 10.51
N ARG A 138 6.01 -0.94 11.16
CA ARG A 138 6.33 0.45 10.88
C ARG A 138 7.69 0.53 10.23
N TYR A 139 7.79 1.36 9.21
CA TYR A 139 9.02 1.69 8.52
C TYR A 139 9.25 3.19 8.59
N ASP A 140 10.52 3.56 8.62
CA ASP A 140 10.93 4.92 8.33
C ASP A 140 10.60 5.22 6.85
N VAL A 141 9.83 6.28 6.61
CA VAL A 141 9.36 6.59 5.26
C VAL A 141 10.49 7.11 4.35
N GLU A 142 11.52 7.72 4.95
CA GLU A 142 12.63 8.31 4.24
C GLU A 142 13.64 7.26 3.80
N THR A 143 13.90 6.26 4.65
CA THR A 143 14.94 5.23 4.42
C THR A 143 14.39 3.86 4.03
N GLY A 144 13.13 3.55 4.32
CA GLY A 144 12.54 2.23 4.11
C GLY A 144 12.99 1.18 5.14
N GLU A 145 13.68 1.59 6.20
CA GLU A 145 14.12 0.71 7.28
C GLU A 145 12.99 0.38 8.25
N ARG A 146 12.94 -0.87 8.71
CA ARG A 146 11.90 -1.32 9.64
C ARG A 146 12.20 -0.84 11.05
N VAL A 147 11.27 -0.08 11.64
CA VAL A 147 11.35 0.37 13.02
C VAL A 147 10.83 -0.69 13.98
N TYR A 148 9.65 -1.26 13.72
CA TYR A 148 9.15 -2.39 14.48
C TYR A 148 8.29 -3.32 13.63
N ARG A 149 8.05 -4.51 14.17
CA ARG A 149 7.12 -5.51 13.64
C ARG A 149 6.41 -6.18 14.80
N SER A 150 5.08 -6.20 14.76
CA SER A 150 4.23 -6.86 15.73
C SER A 150 3.10 -7.64 15.05
N ARG A 151 2.43 -8.51 15.80
CA ARG A 151 1.13 -9.03 15.40
C ARG A 151 0.06 -8.04 15.87
N VAL A 152 -0.96 -7.78 15.06
CA VAL A 152 -2.04 -6.83 15.37
C VAL A 152 -2.75 -7.15 16.68
N ALA A 153 -3.00 -8.43 16.95
CA ALA A 153 -3.43 -8.96 18.25
C ALA A 153 -3.29 -10.50 18.22
N PRO A 154 -3.22 -11.20 19.37
CA PRO A 154 -3.34 -12.66 19.41
C PRO A 154 -4.60 -13.12 18.69
N GLY A 155 -4.50 -14.15 17.84
CA GLY A 155 -5.64 -14.66 17.06
C GLY A 155 -6.02 -13.82 15.84
N ALA A 156 -5.71 -12.52 15.81
CA ALA A 156 -6.02 -11.65 14.68
C ALA A 156 -5.32 -12.11 13.40
N ALA A 157 -6.13 -12.50 12.43
CA ALA A 157 -5.77 -12.99 11.11
C ALA A 157 -6.83 -12.52 10.11
N ALA A 158 -6.57 -12.68 8.81
CA ALA A 158 -7.47 -12.31 7.72
C ALA A 158 -7.76 -10.79 7.67
N PHE A 159 -6.90 -10.08 6.94
CA PHE A 159 -7.06 -8.66 6.66
C PHE A 159 -7.13 -8.44 5.14
N THR A 160 -8.32 -8.13 4.64
CA THR A 160 -8.56 -7.68 3.26
C THR A 160 -8.64 -6.16 3.13
N THR A 161 -8.99 -5.48 4.23
CA THR A 161 -9.19 -4.04 4.24
C THR A 161 -7.86 -3.29 4.30
N THR A 162 -7.81 -2.13 3.65
CA THR A 162 -6.68 -1.19 3.77
C THR A 162 -6.79 -0.40 5.09
N PRO A 163 -5.72 -0.28 5.89
CA PRO A 163 -5.75 0.53 7.10
C PRO A 163 -6.01 2.01 6.80
N TRP A 164 -6.64 2.71 7.74
CA TRP A 164 -6.79 4.16 7.71
C TRP A 164 -6.23 4.78 8.98
N ALA A 165 -6.01 6.09 8.98
CA ALA A 165 -5.46 6.80 10.12
C ALA A 165 -6.24 8.07 10.44
N TYR A 166 -6.37 8.36 11.73
CA TYR A 166 -7.07 9.54 12.25
C TYR A 166 -6.66 9.79 13.71
N ASN A 167 -6.47 11.06 14.10
CA ASN A 167 -6.16 11.50 15.47
C ASN A 167 -5.05 10.71 16.18
N GLY A 168 -3.89 10.54 15.54
CA GLY A 168 -2.76 9.84 16.13
C GLY A 168 -2.93 8.32 16.16
N LYS A 169 -3.95 7.77 15.50
CA LYS A 169 -4.27 6.33 15.51
C LYS A 169 -4.34 5.76 14.11
N ILE A 170 -4.04 4.48 14.02
CA ILE A 170 -4.12 3.67 12.82
C ILE A 170 -5.11 2.55 13.12
N PHE A 171 -6.04 2.37 12.20
CA PHE A 171 -7.11 1.42 12.34
C PHE A 171 -6.90 0.30 11.34
N ALA A 172 -6.95 -0.94 11.82
CA ALA A 172 -6.87 -2.14 11.01
C ALA A 172 -8.17 -2.93 11.21
N MET A 173 -8.91 -3.20 10.15
CA MET A 173 -10.17 -3.94 10.21
C MET A 173 -9.99 -5.36 9.68
N GLY A 174 -10.22 -6.35 10.53
CA GLY A 174 -10.18 -7.77 10.20
C GLY A 174 -11.48 -8.23 9.56
N GLU A 175 -11.41 -9.34 8.81
CA GLU A 175 -12.57 -9.86 8.07
C GLU A 175 -13.75 -10.26 8.96
N GLU A 176 -13.50 -10.60 10.22
CA GLU A 176 -14.52 -11.02 11.18
C GLU A 176 -15.34 -9.86 11.76
N GLY A 177 -14.97 -8.60 11.47
CA GLY A 177 -15.65 -7.39 11.94
C GLY A 177 -14.88 -6.61 13.00
N ASP A 178 -13.81 -7.19 13.55
CA ASP A 178 -12.92 -6.53 14.50
C ASP A 178 -12.18 -5.34 13.87
N THR A 179 -12.23 -4.19 14.53
CA THR A 179 -11.43 -3.02 14.21
C THR A 179 -10.44 -2.73 15.33
N PHE A 180 -9.17 -3.02 15.06
CA PHE A 180 -8.04 -2.79 15.95
C PHE A 180 -7.57 -1.34 15.86
N VAL A 181 -7.52 -0.65 16.99
CA VAL A 181 -7.09 0.74 17.10
C VAL A 181 -5.67 0.78 17.67
N ILE A 182 -4.70 1.06 16.81
CA ILE A 182 -3.27 1.05 17.12
C ILE A 182 -2.80 2.50 17.22
N GLU A 183 -2.04 2.84 18.27
CA GLU A 183 -1.43 4.16 18.36
C GLU A 183 -0.35 4.33 17.27
N ALA A 184 -0.35 5.47 16.60
CA ALA A 184 0.75 5.85 15.73
C ALA A 184 1.95 6.27 16.60
N GLY A 185 3.13 5.78 16.26
CA GLY A 185 4.32 6.04 17.07
C GLY A 185 5.46 5.11 16.73
N ARG A 186 6.59 5.28 17.42
CA ARG A 186 7.79 4.45 17.21
C ARG A 186 7.74 3.10 17.93
N GLU A 187 6.73 2.89 18.76
CA GLU A 187 6.47 1.64 19.47
C GLU A 187 5.06 1.16 19.13
N TYR A 188 4.89 -0.15 19.09
CA TYR A 188 3.58 -0.74 18.85
C TYR A 188 2.74 -0.69 20.13
N GLN A 189 1.54 -0.12 20.05
CA GLN A 189 0.57 -0.12 21.14
C GLN A 189 -0.84 -0.29 20.60
N LEU A 190 -1.50 -1.39 20.97
CA LEU A 190 -2.94 -1.59 20.74
C LEU A 190 -3.72 -0.89 21.85
N SER A 191 -4.54 0.09 21.49
CA SER A 191 -5.31 0.90 22.44
C SER A 191 -6.73 0.36 22.65
N HIS A 192 -7.34 -0.18 21.61
CA HIS A 192 -8.73 -0.62 21.63
C HIS A 192 -9.03 -1.64 20.52
N VAL A 193 -10.10 -2.41 20.69
CA VAL A 193 -10.69 -3.26 19.65
C VAL A 193 -12.20 -3.01 19.67
N ASN A 194 -12.75 -2.63 18.53
CA ASN A 194 -14.20 -2.50 18.34
C ASN A 194 -14.69 -3.72 17.56
N ASP A 195 -15.90 -4.18 17.81
CA ASP A 195 -16.53 -5.26 17.07
C ASP A 195 -17.79 -4.75 16.35
N LEU A 196 -17.93 -5.10 15.08
CA LEU A 196 -19.12 -4.82 14.27
C LEU A 196 -20.11 -6.00 14.24
N GLU A 197 -19.74 -7.12 14.86
CA GLU A 197 -20.47 -8.38 14.97
C GLU A 197 -20.89 -8.95 13.60
N GLU A 198 -20.14 -8.61 12.56
CA GLU A 198 -20.45 -8.97 11.19
C GLU A 198 -19.22 -8.89 10.28
N TRP A 199 -19.15 -9.79 9.31
CA TRP A 199 -18.04 -9.86 8.37
C TRP A 199 -17.86 -8.57 7.57
N THR A 200 -16.59 -8.20 7.36
CA THR A 200 -16.18 -7.04 6.56
C THR A 200 -15.16 -7.44 5.51
N LEU A 201 -15.27 -6.88 4.31
CA LEU A 201 -14.29 -7.09 3.22
C LEU A 201 -13.95 -5.79 2.49
N ALA A 202 -14.74 -4.74 2.70
CA ALA A 202 -14.59 -3.47 2.04
C ALA A 202 -13.73 -2.53 2.89
N SER A 203 -12.79 -1.82 2.24
CA SER A 203 -12.08 -0.74 2.92
C SER A 203 -13.05 0.40 3.26
N PRO A 204 -12.92 1.03 4.43
CA PRO A 204 -13.74 2.18 4.80
C PRO A 204 -13.62 3.35 3.83
N ALA A 205 -14.66 4.19 3.77
CA ALA A 205 -14.60 5.47 3.08
C ALA A 205 -14.72 6.62 4.09
N ILE A 206 -13.78 7.57 4.04
CA ILE A 206 -13.85 8.80 4.81
C ILE A 206 -14.38 9.90 3.89
N VAL A 207 -15.51 10.52 4.27
CA VAL A 207 -16.16 11.57 3.49
C VAL A 207 -16.73 12.65 4.41
N GLY A 208 -16.20 13.87 4.30
CA GLY A 208 -16.57 14.97 5.20
C GLY A 208 -16.27 14.61 6.65
N ASP A 209 -17.29 14.65 7.50
CA ASP A 209 -17.26 14.31 8.93
C ASP A 209 -17.56 12.83 9.22
N ARG A 210 -17.63 11.98 8.18
CA ARG A 210 -18.13 10.60 8.29
C ARG A 210 -17.11 9.55 7.90
N LEU A 211 -17.15 8.45 8.64
CA LEU A 211 -16.58 7.16 8.28
C LEU A 211 -17.72 6.22 7.84
N LEU A 212 -17.67 5.77 6.59
CA LEU A 212 -18.61 4.80 6.04
C LEU A 212 -17.99 3.40 6.09
N LEU A 213 -18.68 2.46 6.74
CA LEU A 213 -18.24 1.07 6.88
C LEU A 213 -19.29 0.14 6.30
N ARG A 214 -18.88 -0.75 5.39
CA ARG A 214 -19.76 -1.77 4.82
C ARG A 214 -19.43 -3.13 5.43
N THR A 215 -20.41 -3.73 6.08
CA THR A 215 -20.39 -5.14 6.47
C THR A 215 -21.08 -5.99 5.40
N GLN A 216 -21.19 -7.30 5.64
CA GLN A 216 -21.87 -8.23 4.75
C GLN A 216 -23.30 -7.80 4.39
N THR A 217 -24.08 -7.32 5.36
CA THR A 217 -25.49 -6.95 5.15
C THR A 217 -25.82 -5.47 5.42
N ARG A 218 -24.89 -4.66 5.96
CA ARG A 218 -25.17 -3.28 6.40
C ARG A 218 -24.16 -2.27 5.87
N LEU A 219 -24.59 -1.00 5.83
CA LEU A 219 -23.73 0.17 5.63
C LEU A 219 -23.90 1.10 6.83
N TYR A 220 -22.84 1.25 7.62
CA TYR A 220 -22.76 2.15 8.76
C TYR A 220 -22.23 3.52 8.31
N SER A 221 -22.77 4.59 8.90
CA SER A 221 -22.23 5.95 8.80
C SER A 221 -21.90 6.44 10.21
N ILE A 222 -20.62 6.41 10.57
CA ILE A 222 -20.13 6.84 11.88
C ILE A 222 -19.64 8.28 11.78
N ARG A 223 -19.97 9.11 12.76
CA ARG A 223 -19.45 10.47 12.94
C ARG A 223 -19.39 10.81 14.43
N SER A 224 -18.66 11.86 14.78
CA SER A 224 -18.77 12.44 16.12
C SER A 224 -20.20 12.91 16.38
N GLN A 225 -20.67 12.77 17.62
CA GLN A 225 -21.85 13.50 18.07
C GLN A 225 -21.34 14.85 18.59
N ASP A 226 -21.76 15.93 17.96
CA ASP A 226 -21.61 17.29 18.49
C ASP A 226 -22.35 17.43 19.83
#